data_AF-Q9XH28-F1
#
_entry.id   AF-Q9XH28-F1
#
_cell.length_a   1.000
_cell.length_b   1.000
_cell.length_c   1.000
_cell.angle_alpha   90.00
_cell.angle_beta   90.00
_cell.angle_gamma   90.00
#
_symmetry.space_group_name_H-M   'P 1'
#
loop_
_entity.id
_entity.type
_entity.pdbx_description
1 polymer ?
#
loop_
_entity_poly.entity_id
_entity_poly.type
_entity_poly.pdbx_seq_one_letter_code
_entity_poly.pdbx_strand_id
1 'polypeptide(L)'
;MDTLSQVSLVVYANYGRVEDFVRLKKDMGVNVSGAVVIARYGQIYKVDIVNNAYEAGAVGVVIYTNKRDYGGDEWFPASKWMPPSGFQVGTVYNGLGDPTTPGWASVDGCERLSDEAVELSGDVPLIPSLPVSAADAEVILKTIVGDVGPGPGILNLSYIVTKIQNVIGVIEGEEEPDRYVILRNHRDTWTFRAVDPNSGTAVLMEASKSYLQHIAQRLDKLQKRGWKPRRTIILCNWDAEEYGLVSSLSEISYWLFFFIIVYTNTSNISLKLHWKQNES
;
A
#
# COMPACT_ATOMS: atom_id res chain seq x y z
N MET A 1 16.20 -14.66 -6.27
CA MET A 1 15.69 -13.55 -5.44
C MET A 1 16.89 -12.73 -5.09
N ASP A 2 17.12 -11.64 -5.79
CA ASP A 2 18.21 -10.72 -5.46
C ASP A 2 17.75 -9.91 -4.26
N THR A 3 18.28 -10.27 -3.09
CA THR A 3 18.05 -9.49 -1.87
C THR A 3 18.97 -8.30 -1.95
N LEU A 4 18.42 -7.13 -2.27
CA LEU A 4 19.17 -5.89 -2.18
C LEU A 4 19.17 -5.46 -0.71
N SER A 5 20.37 -5.34 -0.15
CA SER A 5 20.58 -4.94 1.23
C SER A 5 21.52 -3.75 1.31
N GLN A 6 21.21 -2.80 2.17
CA GLN A 6 22.01 -1.60 2.42
C GLN A 6 22.40 -1.59 3.90
N VAL A 7 23.71 -1.57 4.18
CA VAL A 7 24.26 -1.63 5.54
C VAL A 7 25.12 -0.40 5.79
N SER A 8 24.69 0.49 6.68
CA SER A 8 25.48 1.68 7.00
C SER A 8 25.16 2.30 8.36
N LEU A 9 25.99 3.29 8.72
CA LEU A 9 25.82 4.14 9.89
C LEU A 9 24.55 5.00 9.77
N VAL A 10 23.97 5.33 10.92
CA VAL A 10 22.74 6.14 10.99
C VAL A 10 23.03 7.61 11.18
N VAL A 11 22.33 8.46 10.42
CA VAL A 11 22.30 9.93 10.59
C VAL A 11 20.86 10.40 10.78
N TYR A 12 20.62 11.26 11.78
CA TYR A 12 19.30 11.83 12.03
C TYR A 12 19.08 13.09 11.19
N ALA A 13 18.00 13.13 10.41
CA ALA A 13 17.71 14.21 9.47
C ALA A 13 16.39 14.95 9.75
N ASN A 14 16.02 15.11 11.02
CA ASN A 14 14.82 15.86 11.40
C ASN A 14 13.54 15.32 10.72
N TYR A 15 12.92 16.06 9.80
CA TYR A 15 11.72 15.65 9.04
C TYR A 15 12.07 15.23 7.60
N GLY A 16 13.35 15.15 7.25
CA GLY A 16 13.82 14.76 5.91
C GLY A 16 13.46 15.77 4.83
N ARG A 17 13.29 17.05 5.18
CA ARG A 17 13.07 18.12 4.20
C ARG A 17 14.41 18.53 3.57
N VAL A 18 14.36 19.15 2.40
CA VAL A 18 15.55 19.67 1.71
C VAL A 18 16.37 20.57 2.63
N GLU A 19 15.72 21.46 3.38
CA GLU A 19 16.39 22.35 4.35
C GLU A 19 17.05 21.60 5.51
N ASP A 20 16.55 20.43 5.90
CA ASP A 20 17.13 19.63 6.97
C ASP A 20 18.48 19.03 6.50
N PHE A 21 18.56 18.54 5.26
CA PHE A 21 19.81 18.09 4.65
C PHE A 21 20.81 19.22 4.39
N VAL A 22 20.31 20.39 3.95
CA VAL A 22 21.15 21.58 3.78
C VAL A 22 21.77 22.01 5.11
N ARG A 23 20.98 22.02 6.20
CA ARG A 23 21.45 22.36 7.55
C ARG A 23 22.48 21.35 8.07
N LEU A 24 22.23 20.05 7.90
CA LEU A 24 23.20 19.01 8.27
C LEU A 24 24.56 19.27 7.62
N LYS A 25 24.57 19.53 6.31
CA LYS A 25 25.81 19.75 5.55
C LYS A 25 26.49 21.08 5.88
N LYS A 26 25.75 22.19 5.89
CA LYS A 26 26.32 23.54 6.00
C LYS A 26 26.58 23.98 7.43
N ASP A 27 25.64 23.72 8.33
CA ASP A 27 25.67 24.29 9.69
C ASP A 27 26.23 23.30 10.71
N MET A 28 26.10 22.00 10.44
CA MET A 28 26.51 20.92 11.38
C MET A 28 27.71 20.11 10.88
N GLY A 29 28.15 20.30 9.63
CA GLY A 29 29.28 19.58 9.05
C GLY A 29 29.06 18.07 8.89
N VAL A 30 27.80 17.61 8.90
CA VAL A 30 27.43 16.19 8.78
C VAL A 30 27.10 15.88 7.32
N ASN A 31 27.87 14.97 6.72
CA ASN A 31 27.58 14.43 5.40
C ASN A 31 26.78 13.12 5.53
N VAL A 32 25.65 13.04 4.82
CA VAL A 32 24.78 11.84 4.80
C VAL A 32 25.15 10.85 3.69
N SER A 33 26.10 11.19 2.81
CA SER A 33 26.50 10.31 1.71
C SER A 33 26.91 8.93 2.22
N GLY A 34 26.29 7.88 1.69
CA GLY A 34 26.56 6.50 2.10
C GLY A 34 25.91 6.08 3.42
N ALA A 35 25.16 6.95 4.12
CA ALA A 35 24.52 6.65 5.40
C ALA A 35 23.06 6.17 5.25
N VAL A 36 22.54 5.51 6.29
CA VAL A 36 21.09 5.33 6.46
C VAL A 36 20.54 6.53 7.23
N VAL A 37 19.55 7.21 6.66
CA VAL A 37 18.92 8.37 7.29
C VAL A 37 17.76 7.91 8.17
N ILE A 38 17.67 8.41 9.40
CA ILE A 38 16.45 8.31 10.20
C ILE A 38 15.73 9.67 10.26
N ALA A 39 14.45 9.69 9.89
CA ALA A 39 13.65 10.91 9.80
C ALA A 39 12.25 10.74 10.42
N ARG A 40 11.73 11.84 10.95
CA ARG A 40 10.37 11.95 11.47
C ARG A 40 9.39 12.03 10.32
N TYR A 41 8.30 11.28 10.42
CA TYR A 41 7.11 11.52 9.62
C TYR A 41 6.26 12.66 10.21
N GLY A 42 5.57 13.44 9.37
CA GLY A 42 4.51 14.37 9.81
C GLY A 42 4.57 15.80 9.26
N GLN A 43 5.58 16.17 8.46
CA GLN A 43 5.64 17.51 7.84
C GLN A 43 5.63 17.47 6.29
N ILE A 44 6.13 16.39 5.70
CA ILE A 44 6.12 16.15 4.25
C ILE A 44 5.72 14.69 3.97
N TYR A 45 5.48 14.34 2.70
CA TYR A 45 5.10 12.98 2.33
C TYR A 45 6.27 12.00 2.49
N LYS A 46 5.96 10.72 2.70
CA LYS A 46 6.96 9.65 2.90
C LYS A 46 7.88 9.54 1.68
N VAL A 47 7.30 9.67 0.48
CA VAL A 47 8.01 9.71 -0.81
C VAL A 47 9.05 10.82 -0.82
N ASP A 48 8.67 12.04 -0.43
CA ASP A 48 9.58 13.20 -0.42
C ASP A 48 10.76 13.01 0.54
N ILE A 49 10.52 12.40 1.72
CA ILE A 49 11.60 12.07 2.66
C ILE A 49 12.62 11.14 1.99
N VAL A 50 12.14 10.11 1.29
CA VAL A 50 13.00 9.12 0.61
C VAL A 50 13.77 9.77 -0.54
N ASN A 51 13.09 10.56 -1.37
CA ASN A 51 13.72 11.25 -2.51
C ASN A 51 14.75 12.28 -2.04
N ASN A 52 14.43 13.10 -1.05
CA ASN A 52 15.38 14.08 -0.52
C ASN A 52 16.62 13.41 0.09
N ALA A 53 16.46 12.26 0.76
CA ALA A 53 17.58 11.50 1.30
C ALA A 53 18.46 10.92 0.19
N TYR A 54 17.85 10.37 -0.86
CA TYR A 54 18.55 9.88 -2.05
C TYR A 54 19.38 11.00 -2.71
N GLU A 55 18.76 12.16 -2.97
CA GLU A 55 19.44 13.34 -3.55
C GLU A 55 20.58 13.86 -2.66
N ALA A 56 20.48 13.68 -1.34
CA ALA A 56 21.55 14.00 -0.41
C ALA A 56 22.67 12.94 -0.36
N GLY A 57 22.50 11.81 -1.04
CA GLY A 57 23.45 10.71 -1.16
C GLY A 57 23.28 9.58 -0.14
N ALA A 58 22.17 9.55 0.61
CA ALA A 58 21.88 8.45 1.53
C ALA A 58 21.65 7.14 0.75
N VAL A 59 21.85 6.00 1.42
CA VAL A 59 21.65 4.66 0.84
C VAL A 59 20.39 3.96 1.36
N GLY A 60 19.68 4.58 2.29
CA GLY A 60 18.43 4.05 2.82
C GLY A 60 17.80 4.99 3.84
N VAL A 61 16.52 4.78 4.12
CA VAL A 61 15.74 5.65 5.03
C VAL A 61 14.93 4.86 6.03
N VAL A 62 15.02 5.21 7.30
CA VAL A 62 14.09 4.82 8.35
C VAL A 62 13.17 5.98 8.66
N ILE A 63 11.86 5.76 8.52
CA ILE A 63 10.84 6.77 8.78
C ILE A 63 10.10 6.38 10.04
N TYR A 64 10.04 7.27 11.03
CA TYR A 64 9.34 6.98 12.29
C TYR A 64 8.28 8.01 12.65
N THR A 65 7.26 7.55 13.34
CA THR A 65 6.20 8.42 13.88
C THR A 65 6.62 8.95 15.24
N ASN A 66 6.97 10.23 15.32
CA ASN A 66 7.46 10.79 16.58
C ASN A 66 6.32 11.00 17.58
N LYS A 67 6.54 10.65 18.85
CA LYS A 67 5.57 10.86 19.94
C LYS A 67 5.11 12.32 20.10
N ARG A 68 5.93 13.28 19.67
CA ARG A 68 5.58 14.70 19.66
C ARG A 68 4.40 15.00 18.72
N ASP A 69 4.34 14.31 17.59
CA ASP A 69 3.40 14.61 16.52
C ASP A 69 2.20 13.64 16.54
N TYR A 70 2.41 12.42 17.03
CA TYR A 70 1.42 11.34 17.01
C TYR A 70 1.10 10.73 18.39
N GLY A 71 1.85 11.08 19.43
CA GLY A 71 1.67 10.57 20.79
C GLY A 71 0.87 11.52 21.69
N GLY A 72 0.55 11.04 22.89
CA GLY A 72 -0.09 11.79 23.96
C GLY A 72 -0.01 11.03 25.29
N ASP A 73 -0.61 11.55 26.35
CA ASP A 73 -0.52 10.95 27.69
C ASP A 73 -1.17 9.56 27.77
N GLU A 74 -2.28 9.40 27.06
CA GLU A 74 -2.96 8.11 26.82
C GLU A 74 -2.92 7.78 25.33
N TRP A 75 -3.12 6.51 24.98
CA TRP A 75 -2.82 5.95 23.66
C TRP A 75 -3.97 5.02 23.22
N PHE A 76 -4.10 4.73 21.94
CA PHE A 76 -5.10 3.78 21.45
C PHE A 76 -4.97 2.41 22.16
N PRO A 77 -6.08 1.76 22.57
CA PRO A 77 -7.48 2.14 22.32
C PRO A 77 -8.11 3.14 23.31
N ALA A 78 -7.40 3.53 24.38
CA ALA A 78 -7.94 4.45 25.38
C ALA A 78 -8.10 5.88 24.86
N SER A 79 -7.22 6.30 23.95
CA SER A 79 -7.24 7.62 23.31
C SER A 79 -7.03 7.52 21.79
N LYS A 80 -7.09 8.67 21.10
CA LYS A 80 -6.81 8.78 19.67
C LYS A 80 -5.31 8.71 19.31
N TRP A 81 -4.41 8.80 20.28
CA TRP A 81 -2.98 8.91 20.04
C TRP A 81 -2.34 7.55 19.74
N MET A 82 -1.30 7.55 18.92
CA MET A 82 -0.63 6.33 18.47
C MET A 82 0.20 5.72 19.61
N PRO A 83 0.06 4.40 19.93
CA PRO A 83 0.91 3.69 20.90
C PRO A 83 2.40 3.79 20.51
N PRO A 84 3.36 3.60 21.43
CA PRO A 84 4.78 3.80 21.11
C PRO A 84 5.30 2.71 20.16
N SER A 85 4.63 1.55 20.13
CA SER A 85 4.84 0.47 19.16
C SER A 85 4.09 0.69 17.84
N GLY A 86 3.23 1.71 17.75
CA GLY A 86 2.52 2.06 16.53
C GLY A 86 3.44 2.77 15.54
N PHE A 87 3.21 2.53 14.25
CA PHE A 87 3.88 3.22 13.16
C PHE A 87 2.93 3.35 11.97
N GLN A 88 3.21 4.33 11.13
CA GLN A 88 2.49 4.49 9.87
C GLN A 88 3.21 3.74 8.76
N VAL A 89 2.46 2.90 8.09
CA VAL A 89 2.82 2.27 6.84
C VAL A 89 2.16 3.02 5.68
N GLY A 90 2.65 2.79 4.46
CA GLY A 90 2.21 3.51 3.27
C GLY A 90 3.22 3.34 2.15
N THR A 91 2.75 3.43 0.91
CA THR A 91 3.64 3.34 -0.25
C THR A 91 4.54 4.57 -0.35
N VAL A 92 5.76 4.35 -0.82
CA VAL A 92 6.71 5.40 -1.24
C VAL A 92 6.89 5.41 -2.78
N TYR A 93 6.12 4.60 -3.49
CA TYR A 93 6.00 4.63 -4.95
C TYR A 93 5.00 5.73 -5.34
N ASN A 94 5.42 6.61 -6.26
CA ASN A 94 4.63 7.75 -6.71
C ASN A 94 3.80 7.47 -7.98
N GLY A 95 3.96 6.27 -8.56
CA GLY A 95 3.24 5.85 -9.75
C GLY A 95 1.99 5.02 -9.44
N LEU A 96 1.49 4.38 -10.48
CA LEU A 96 0.24 3.64 -10.51
C LEU A 96 0.44 2.30 -11.22
N GLY A 97 0.05 1.20 -10.58
CA GLY A 97 0.22 -0.14 -11.16
C GLY A 97 1.61 -0.72 -10.92
N ASP A 98 1.95 -1.80 -11.62
CA ASP A 98 3.30 -2.36 -11.57
C ASP A 98 4.23 -1.46 -12.40
N PRO A 99 5.30 -0.90 -11.81
CA PRO A 99 6.21 0.00 -12.52
C PRO A 99 6.91 -0.68 -13.71
N THR A 100 7.03 -2.00 -13.71
CA THR A 100 7.64 -2.76 -14.82
C THR A 100 6.67 -3.05 -15.96
N THR A 101 5.35 -2.97 -15.73
CA THR A 101 4.29 -3.24 -16.72
C THR A 101 3.23 -2.13 -16.75
N PRO A 102 3.62 -0.87 -17.00
CA PRO A 102 2.67 0.23 -16.98
C PRO A 102 1.54 0.00 -17.99
N GLY A 103 0.30 0.05 -17.50
CA GLY A 103 -0.90 -0.12 -18.33
C GLY A 103 -1.29 -1.56 -18.67
N TRP A 104 -0.58 -2.58 -18.18
CA TRP A 104 -0.92 -4.00 -18.41
C TRP A 104 -0.70 -4.84 -17.13
N ALA A 105 -1.48 -5.90 -16.93
CA ALA A 105 -1.29 -6.97 -15.95
C ALA A 105 0.11 -7.60 -16.04
N SER A 106 0.76 -7.69 -14.88
CA SER A 106 2.07 -8.33 -14.71
C SER A 106 1.93 -9.85 -14.67
N VAL A 107 1.55 -10.44 -15.81
CA VAL A 107 1.43 -11.89 -15.99
C VAL A 107 2.73 -12.51 -16.51
N ASP A 108 2.83 -13.84 -16.46
CA ASP A 108 3.99 -14.54 -17.03
C ASP A 108 4.06 -14.28 -18.54
N GLY A 109 5.26 -13.94 -19.03
CA GLY A 109 5.52 -13.70 -20.46
C GLY A 109 5.11 -12.33 -21.01
N CYS A 110 4.55 -11.42 -20.21
CA CYS A 110 4.32 -10.04 -20.65
C CYS A 110 5.64 -9.26 -20.83
N GLU A 111 5.58 -8.25 -21.69
CA GLU A 111 6.67 -7.28 -21.88
C GLU A 111 6.85 -6.47 -20.59
N ARG A 112 8.11 -6.31 -20.18
CA ARG A 112 8.50 -5.54 -19.00
C ARG A 112 9.52 -4.49 -19.37
N LEU A 113 9.40 -3.31 -18.79
CA LEU A 113 10.45 -2.31 -18.80
C LEU A 113 11.69 -2.86 -18.07
N SER A 114 12.88 -2.45 -18.51
CA SER A 114 14.12 -2.75 -17.79
C SER A 114 14.18 -1.94 -16.49
N ASP A 115 14.99 -2.38 -15.53
CA ASP A 115 15.17 -1.66 -14.26
C ASP A 115 15.60 -0.21 -14.50
N GLU A 116 16.48 0.04 -15.48
CA GLU A 116 16.92 1.40 -15.81
C GLU A 116 15.77 2.26 -16.36
N ALA A 117 14.90 1.68 -17.20
CA ALA A 117 13.73 2.41 -17.72
C ALA A 117 12.73 2.73 -16.61
N VAL A 118 12.59 1.83 -15.63
CA VAL A 118 11.76 2.03 -14.44
C VAL A 118 12.35 3.12 -13.56
N GLU A 119 13.65 3.11 -13.27
CA GLU A 119 14.33 4.15 -12.49
C GLU A 119 14.22 5.53 -13.16
N LEU A 120 14.37 5.58 -14.49
CA LEU A 120 14.23 6.81 -15.28
C LEU A 120 12.81 7.40 -15.27
N SER A 121 11.78 6.63 -14.90
CA SER A 121 10.42 7.17 -14.74
C SER A 121 10.34 8.21 -13.63
N GLY A 122 11.23 8.12 -12.62
CA GLY A 122 11.22 8.98 -11.43
C GLY A 122 10.11 8.64 -10.43
N ASP A 123 9.29 7.62 -10.69
CA ASP A 123 8.17 7.26 -9.81
C ASP A 123 8.57 6.27 -8.71
N VAL A 124 9.58 5.44 -8.95
CA VAL A 124 10.05 4.42 -8.00
C VAL A 124 11.10 4.99 -7.04
N PRO A 125 11.09 4.57 -5.76
CA PRO A 125 12.14 4.95 -4.82
C PRO A 125 13.47 4.28 -5.22
N LEU A 126 14.56 5.05 -5.27
CA LEU A 126 15.88 4.57 -5.66
C LEU A 126 16.72 4.03 -4.48
N ILE A 127 16.22 4.18 -3.26
CA ILE A 127 16.82 3.61 -2.04
C ILE A 127 15.74 2.95 -1.18
N PRO A 128 16.07 1.87 -0.44
CA PRO A 128 15.12 1.22 0.45
C PRO A 128 14.67 2.14 1.57
N SER A 129 13.41 1.98 1.97
CA SER A 129 12.88 2.65 3.16
C SER A 129 12.13 1.69 4.07
N LEU A 130 12.14 1.96 5.38
CA LEU A 130 11.46 1.16 6.39
C LEU A 130 10.71 2.07 7.37
N PRO A 131 9.38 1.94 7.49
CA PRO A 131 8.66 2.58 8.57
C PRO A 131 8.92 1.84 9.89
N VAL A 132 9.18 2.57 10.97
CA VAL A 132 9.38 2.01 12.32
C VAL A 132 8.59 2.76 13.38
N SER A 133 8.39 2.11 14.52
CA SER A 133 7.68 2.67 15.66
C SER A 133 8.49 3.76 16.38
N ALA A 134 7.81 4.57 17.20
CA ALA A 134 8.50 5.53 18.07
C ALA A 134 9.47 4.82 19.02
N ALA A 135 9.08 3.66 19.55
CA ALA A 135 9.90 2.87 20.45
C ALA A 135 11.18 2.36 19.77
N ASP A 136 11.07 1.80 18.57
CA ASP A 136 12.23 1.30 17.82
C ASP A 136 13.13 2.45 17.37
N ALA A 137 12.54 3.57 16.94
CA ALA A 137 13.28 4.78 16.62
C ALA A 137 14.06 5.31 17.83
N GLU A 138 13.50 5.29 19.03
CA GLU A 138 14.23 5.68 20.25
C GLU A 138 15.44 4.78 20.53
N VAL A 139 15.37 3.49 20.21
CA VAL A 139 16.51 2.57 20.28
C VAL A 139 17.58 2.97 19.27
N ILE A 140 17.19 3.23 18.01
CA ILE A 140 18.10 3.64 16.94
C ILE A 140 18.75 4.99 17.26
N LEU A 141 17.97 5.99 17.69
CA LEU A 141 18.45 7.34 18.00
C LEU A 141 19.47 7.36 19.15
N LYS A 142 19.37 6.44 20.12
CA LYS A 142 20.39 6.29 21.19
C LYS A 142 21.74 5.81 20.66
N THR A 143 21.76 5.22 19.47
CA THR A 143 22.99 4.78 18.81
C THR A 143 23.59 5.86 17.92
N ILE A 144 23.14 7.13 18.01
CA ILE A 144 23.66 8.27 17.25
C ILE A 144 24.57 9.11 18.15
N VAL A 145 25.75 9.50 17.67
CA VAL A 145 26.69 10.37 18.38
C VAL A 145 26.20 11.81 18.27
N GLY A 146 26.05 12.48 19.42
CA GLY A 146 25.48 13.82 19.48
C GLY A 146 24.02 13.82 19.03
N ASP A 147 23.55 14.95 18.50
CA ASP A 147 22.13 15.09 18.11
C ASP A 147 21.82 14.55 16.72
N VAL A 148 22.84 14.38 15.86
CA VAL A 148 22.65 14.07 14.43
C VAL A 148 23.52 12.95 13.88
N GLY A 149 24.61 12.56 14.55
CA GLY A 149 25.47 11.44 14.13
C GLY A 149 26.65 11.84 13.25
N PRO A 150 27.24 10.88 12.51
CA PRO A 150 26.82 9.48 12.37
C PRO A 150 27.19 8.55 13.56
N GLY A 151 26.45 7.44 13.71
CA GLY A 151 26.91 6.21 14.39
C GLY A 151 26.85 6.22 15.93
N PRO A 152 27.26 5.14 16.65
CA PRO A 152 27.80 3.86 16.15
C PRO A 152 26.75 2.86 15.62
N GLY A 153 25.45 3.18 15.66
CA GLY A 153 24.43 2.30 15.14
C GLY A 153 24.62 1.98 13.66
N ILE A 154 24.46 0.70 13.31
CA ILE A 154 24.45 0.21 11.94
C ILE A 154 23.06 -0.39 11.67
N LEU A 155 22.45 0.01 10.57
CA LEU A 155 21.19 -0.57 10.11
C LEU A 155 21.43 -1.35 8.83
N ASN A 156 20.87 -2.55 8.77
CA ASN A 156 20.78 -3.36 7.57
C ASN A 156 19.34 -3.34 7.07
N LEU A 157 19.08 -2.63 5.97
CA LEU A 157 17.79 -2.58 5.32
C LEU A 157 17.80 -3.53 4.13
N SER A 158 16.93 -4.53 4.14
CA SER A 158 16.72 -5.44 3.02
C SER A 158 15.26 -5.43 2.58
N TYR A 159 15.04 -5.67 1.29
CA TYR A 159 13.72 -5.87 0.73
C TYR A 159 13.68 -7.12 -0.14
N ILE A 160 12.47 -7.64 -0.34
CA ILE A 160 12.20 -8.79 -1.19
C ILE A 160 11.09 -8.42 -2.17
N VAL A 161 11.27 -8.77 -3.43
CA VAL A 161 10.19 -8.77 -4.42
C VAL A 161 9.44 -10.09 -4.26
N THR A 162 8.13 -10.00 -4.04
CA THR A 162 7.26 -11.17 -3.83
C THR A 162 6.18 -11.27 -4.88
N LYS A 163 5.71 -12.50 -5.14
CA LYS A 163 4.54 -12.73 -5.98
C LYS A 163 3.27 -12.36 -5.22
N ILE A 164 2.36 -11.72 -5.93
CA ILE A 164 1.00 -11.42 -5.45
C ILE A 164 0.02 -12.45 -6.02
N GLN A 165 -1.17 -12.56 -5.41
CA GLN A 165 -2.21 -13.48 -5.88
C GLN A 165 -3.54 -12.77 -6.08
N ASN A 166 -4.21 -13.00 -7.21
CA ASN A 166 -5.57 -12.48 -7.43
C ASN A 166 -6.56 -13.64 -7.49
N VAL A 167 -7.74 -13.43 -6.90
CA VAL A 167 -8.86 -14.36 -7.01
C VAL A 167 -9.92 -13.70 -7.86
N ILE A 168 -10.13 -14.25 -9.06
CA ILE A 168 -11.09 -13.74 -10.04
C ILE A 168 -12.13 -14.83 -10.29
N GLY A 169 -13.38 -14.53 -9.98
CA GLY A 169 -14.54 -15.35 -10.33
C GLY A 169 -15.26 -14.76 -11.53
N VAL A 170 -15.58 -15.59 -12.53
CA VAL A 170 -16.31 -15.16 -13.73
C VAL A 170 -17.61 -15.94 -13.84
N ILE A 171 -18.73 -15.22 -13.95
CA ILE A 171 -20.03 -15.78 -14.29
C ILE A 171 -20.37 -15.27 -15.68
N GLU A 172 -20.25 -16.14 -16.68
CA GLU A 172 -20.49 -15.78 -18.07
C GLU A 172 -21.95 -15.37 -18.34
N GLY A 173 -22.13 -14.28 -19.09
CA GLY A 173 -23.44 -13.81 -19.54
C GLY A 173 -24.04 -14.68 -20.64
N GLU A 174 -25.37 -14.71 -20.77
CA GLU A 174 -26.06 -15.47 -21.82
C GLU A 174 -26.29 -14.69 -23.11
N GLU A 175 -26.64 -13.38 -23.03
CA GLU A 175 -26.98 -12.58 -24.22
C GLU A 175 -25.85 -11.63 -24.63
N GLU A 176 -25.11 -11.09 -23.67
CA GLU A 176 -24.04 -10.09 -23.86
C GLU A 176 -22.78 -10.53 -23.06
N PRO A 177 -22.16 -11.68 -23.39
CA PRO A 177 -21.02 -12.23 -22.64
C PRO A 177 -19.75 -11.35 -22.70
N ASP A 178 -19.66 -10.47 -23.68
CA ASP A 178 -18.60 -9.48 -23.90
C ASP A 178 -18.81 -8.16 -23.13
N ARG A 179 -19.92 -8.03 -22.39
CA ARG A 179 -20.23 -6.88 -21.56
C ARG A 179 -20.05 -7.25 -20.09
N TYR A 180 -19.28 -6.45 -19.36
CA TYR A 180 -18.84 -6.80 -18.01
C TYR A 180 -19.50 -5.93 -16.92
N VAL A 181 -19.99 -6.59 -15.87
CA VAL A 181 -20.28 -5.99 -14.57
C VAL A 181 -19.18 -6.44 -13.61
N ILE A 182 -18.38 -5.51 -13.09
CA ILE A 182 -17.22 -5.84 -12.27
C ILE A 182 -17.47 -5.39 -10.83
N LEU A 183 -17.45 -6.34 -9.90
CA LEU A 183 -17.47 -6.09 -8.46
C LEU A 183 -16.10 -6.43 -7.88
N ARG A 184 -15.46 -5.46 -7.23
CA ARG A 184 -14.06 -5.54 -6.85
C ARG A 184 -13.80 -5.03 -5.44
N ASN A 185 -12.86 -5.68 -4.76
CA ASN A 185 -12.19 -5.14 -3.58
C ASN A 185 -10.78 -5.71 -3.44
N HIS A 186 -9.80 -4.94 -2.97
CA HIS A 186 -8.55 -5.53 -2.49
C HIS A 186 -8.72 -6.21 -1.14
N ARG A 187 -7.75 -7.01 -0.75
CA ARG A 187 -7.69 -7.67 0.56
C ARG A 187 -6.42 -7.39 1.34
N ASP A 188 -5.38 -6.85 0.69
CA ASP A 188 -4.19 -6.38 1.38
C ASP A 188 -4.54 -5.13 2.20
N THR A 189 -3.95 -5.05 3.38
CA THR A 189 -4.27 -4.04 4.39
C THR A 189 -2.99 -3.45 4.92
N TRP A 190 -2.96 -2.14 5.11
CA TRP A 190 -1.94 -1.51 5.95
C TRP A 190 -2.11 -1.80 7.45
N THR A 191 -3.35 -1.94 7.94
CA THR A 191 -3.67 -1.92 9.39
C THR A 191 -4.55 -3.11 9.84
N PHE A 192 -5.23 -2.99 10.99
CA PHE A 192 -6.16 -3.99 11.58
C PHE A 192 -7.45 -4.23 10.77
N ARG A 193 -7.40 -3.98 9.45
CA ARG A 193 -8.17 -4.69 8.42
C ARG A 193 -9.57 -4.19 8.12
N ALA A 194 -10.30 -3.63 9.09
CA ALA A 194 -11.75 -3.39 8.94
C ALA A 194 -12.11 -2.26 7.96
N VAL A 195 -11.47 -1.10 8.08
CA VAL A 195 -11.60 0.05 7.16
C VAL A 195 -10.37 0.03 6.29
N ASP A 196 -10.54 -0.01 4.97
CA ASP A 196 -9.47 -0.26 4.00
C ASP A 196 -8.75 -1.62 4.23
N PRO A 197 -9.30 -2.74 3.72
CA PRO A 197 -10.51 -2.81 2.90
C PRO A 197 -11.51 -3.89 3.31
N ASN A 198 -11.34 -4.61 4.42
CA ASN A 198 -12.08 -5.86 4.61
C ASN A 198 -13.57 -5.70 4.88
N SER A 199 -14.06 -4.52 5.26
CA SER A 199 -15.50 -4.22 5.21
C SER A 199 -16.04 -4.34 3.78
N GLY A 200 -15.32 -3.82 2.79
CA GLY A 200 -15.61 -4.02 1.37
C GLY A 200 -15.45 -5.49 0.94
N THR A 201 -14.41 -6.18 1.43
CA THR A 201 -14.19 -7.60 1.11
C THR A 201 -15.36 -8.45 1.62
N ALA A 202 -15.88 -8.16 2.81
CA ALA A 202 -17.05 -8.83 3.36
C ALA A 202 -18.30 -8.64 2.50
N VAL A 203 -18.53 -7.42 2.00
CA VAL A 203 -19.64 -7.13 1.06
C VAL A 203 -19.46 -7.87 -0.25
N LEU A 204 -18.25 -7.86 -0.83
CA LEU A 204 -17.91 -8.63 -2.04
C LEU A 204 -18.18 -10.12 -1.83
N MET A 205 -17.75 -10.69 -0.70
CA MET A 205 -17.94 -12.12 -0.39
C MET A 205 -19.42 -12.49 -0.21
N GLU A 206 -20.20 -11.69 0.52
CA GLU A 206 -21.61 -11.98 0.73
C GLU A 206 -22.42 -11.82 -0.56
N ALA A 207 -22.12 -10.79 -1.37
CA ALA A 207 -22.71 -10.64 -2.70
C ALA A 207 -22.39 -11.87 -3.57
N SER A 208 -21.12 -12.27 -3.64
CA SER A 208 -20.66 -13.43 -4.42
C SER A 208 -21.39 -14.71 -4.00
N LYS A 209 -21.50 -14.95 -2.69
CA LYS A 209 -22.19 -16.11 -2.12
C LYS A 209 -23.68 -16.08 -2.43
N SER A 210 -24.35 -14.96 -2.23
CA SER A 210 -25.78 -14.78 -2.54
C SER A 210 -26.07 -15.10 -4.01
N TYR A 211 -25.24 -14.58 -4.93
CA TYR A 211 -25.37 -14.86 -6.36
C TYR A 211 -25.19 -16.35 -6.68
N LEU A 212 -24.13 -16.98 -6.19
CA LEU A 212 -23.88 -18.42 -6.41
C LEU A 212 -25.01 -19.29 -5.83
N GLN A 213 -25.52 -18.95 -4.64
CA GLN A 213 -26.67 -19.63 -4.04
C GLN A 213 -27.94 -19.46 -4.89
N HIS A 214 -28.18 -18.27 -5.43
CA HIS A 214 -29.33 -18.03 -6.31
C HIS A 214 -29.24 -18.87 -7.59
N ILE A 215 -28.06 -18.98 -8.20
CA ILE A 215 -27.81 -19.84 -9.38
C ILE A 215 -28.08 -21.31 -9.02
N ALA A 216 -27.53 -21.80 -7.90
CA ALA A 216 -27.69 -23.18 -7.45
C ALA A 216 -29.16 -23.52 -7.12
N GLN A 217 -29.87 -22.65 -6.41
CA GLN A 217 -31.29 -22.86 -6.09
C GLN A 217 -32.19 -22.88 -7.34
N ARG A 218 -31.84 -22.10 -8.38
CA ARG A 218 -32.56 -22.11 -9.65
C ARG A 218 -32.31 -23.38 -10.47
N LEU A 219 -31.09 -23.92 -10.41
CA LEU A 219 -30.75 -25.23 -10.98
C LEU A 219 -31.51 -26.38 -10.29
N ASP A 220 -31.64 -26.33 -8.96
CA ASP A 220 -32.33 -27.35 -8.16
C ASP A 220 -33.87 -27.31 -8.34
N LYS A 221 -34.47 -26.10 -8.34
CA LYS A 221 -35.94 -25.91 -8.39
C LYS A 221 -36.55 -25.99 -9.80
N LEU A 222 -36.20 -26.98 -10.61
CA LEU A 222 -36.91 -27.38 -11.85
C LEU A 222 -36.57 -26.63 -13.16
N GLN A 223 -35.79 -25.54 -13.16
CA GLN A 223 -35.30 -24.94 -14.41
C GLN A 223 -33.99 -25.64 -14.83
N LYS A 224 -34.09 -26.71 -15.62
CA LYS A 224 -32.92 -27.44 -16.19
C LYS A 224 -31.91 -26.52 -16.90
N ARG A 225 -32.30 -25.29 -17.26
CA ARG A 225 -31.42 -24.20 -17.65
C ARG A 225 -31.19 -23.34 -16.40
N GLY A 226 -30.05 -23.47 -15.74
CA GLY A 226 -29.68 -22.58 -14.63
C GLY A 226 -29.81 -21.12 -15.04
N TRP A 227 -30.16 -20.25 -14.10
CA TRP A 227 -30.19 -18.81 -14.37
C TRP A 227 -28.77 -18.34 -14.70
N LYS A 228 -28.61 -17.73 -15.87
CA LYS A 228 -27.41 -16.99 -16.24
C LYS A 228 -27.74 -15.49 -16.26
N PRO A 229 -26.83 -14.63 -15.81
CA PRO A 229 -27.01 -13.20 -16.01
C PRO A 229 -27.01 -12.89 -17.51
N ARG A 230 -27.65 -11.79 -17.91
CA ARG A 230 -27.58 -11.30 -19.30
C ARG A 230 -26.14 -11.01 -19.72
N ARG A 231 -25.34 -10.51 -18.79
CA ARG A 231 -23.96 -10.01 -18.95
C ARG A 231 -23.01 -10.77 -18.07
N THR A 232 -21.74 -10.79 -18.47
CA THR A 232 -20.71 -11.44 -17.67
C THR A 232 -20.46 -10.64 -16.38
N ILE A 233 -20.53 -11.32 -15.24
CA ILE A 233 -20.20 -10.74 -13.94
C ILE A 233 -18.79 -11.21 -13.58
N ILE A 234 -17.91 -10.26 -13.27
CA ILE A 234 -16.56 -10.54 -12.81
C ILE A 234 -16.45 -10.09 -11.35
N LEU A 235 -16.10 -11.03 -10.49
CA LEU A 235 -15.88 -10.83 -9.06
C LEU A 235 -14.38 -10.86 -8.82
N CYS A 236 -13.79 -9.75 -8.40
CA CYS A 236 -12.35 -9.65 -8.32
C CYS A 236 -11.87 -9.29 -6.90
N ASN A 237 -11.07 -10.17 -6.31
CA ASN A 237 -10.39 -9.93 -5.04
C ASN A 237 -8.86 -9.88 -5.24
N TRP A 238 -8.27 -8.73 -4.95
CA TRP A 238 -6.92 -8.37 -5.42
C TRP A 238 -5.97 -8.22 -4.25
N ASP A 239 -4.71 -8.53 -4.49
CA ASP A 239 -3.62 -8.17 -3.58
C ASP A 239 -2.98 -6.84 -4.00
N ALA A 240 -2.03 -6.37 -3.19
CA ALA A 240 -1.14 -5.25 -3.51
C ALA A 240 -1.78 -3.95 -4.05
N GLU A 241 -3.02 -3.62 -3.66
CA GLU A 241 -3.59 -2.29 -3.94
C GLU A 241 -2.90 -1.22 -3.09
N GLU A 242 -2.52 -1.56 -1.87
CA GLU A 242 -1.87 -0.66 -0.92
C GLU A 242 -0.46 -0.23 -1.38
N TYR A 243 0.18 -1.06 -2.22
CA TYR A 243 1.53 -0.82 -2.76
C TYR A 243 1.56 0.15 -3.96
N GLY A 244 0.44 0.80 -4.29
CA GLY A 244 0.33 1.73 -5.42
C GLY A 244 -0.59 1.24 -6.53
N LEU A 245 -1.70 0.60 -6.16
CA LEU A 245 -2.67 0.01 -7.09
C LEU A 245 -2.07 -1.08 -8.00
N VAL A 246 -0.95 -1.69 -7.58
CA VAL A 246 -0.07 -2.56 -8.39
C VAL A 246 -0.86 -3.63 -9.12
N SER A 247 -1.72 -4.34 -8.39
CA SER A 247 -2.54 -5.38 -9.01
C SER A 247 -3.71 -4.83 -9.79
N SER A 248 -4.31 -3.74 -9.33
CA SER A 248 -5.65 -3.36 -9.75
C SER A 248 -5.71 -2.67 -11.08
N LEU A 249 -4.81 -1.72 -11.30
CA LEU A 249 -4.71 -1.03 -12.57
C LEU A 249 -4.15 -1.94 -13.65
N SER A 250 -3.28 -2.88 -13.26
CA SER A 250 -2.66 -3.80 -14.19
C SER A 250 -3.72 -4.73 -14.81
N GLU A 251 -4.58 -5.40 -14.04
CA GLU A 251 -5.66 -6.21 -14.67
C GLU A 251 -6.88 -5.41 -15.14
N ILE A 252 -7.25 -4.29 -14.51
CA ILE A 252 -8.38 -3.48 -15.02
C ILE A 252 -8.05 -2.96 -16.43
N SER A 253 -6.79 -2.61 -16.71
CA SER A 253 -6.38 -2.19 -18.05
C SER A 253 -6.54 -3.29 -19.09
N TYR A 254 -6.41 -4.56 -18.70
CA TYR A 254 -6.77 -5.70 -19.56
C TYR A 254 -8.27 -5.74 -19.90
N TRP A 255 -9.16 -5.41 -18.95
CA TRP A 255 -10.61 -5.47 -19.15
C TRP A 255 -11.24 -4.16 -19.65
N LEU A 256 -10.59 -3.00 -19.45
CA LEU A 256 -11.05 -1.68 -19.89
C LEU A 256 -11.22 -1.59 -21.41
N PHE A 257 -10.51 -2.44 -22.17
CA PHE A 257 -10.76 -2.60 -23.59
C PHE A 257 -12.18 -3.09 -23.93
N PHE A 258 -12.93 -3.60 -22.94
CA PHE A 258 -14.29 -4.12 -23.09
C PHE A 258 -15.26 -3.50 -22.08
N PHE A 259 -16.11 -2.60 -22.59
CA PHE A 259 -17.33 -2.02 -21.99
C PHE A 259 -17.69 -2.43 -20.53
N ILE A 260 -17.01 -1.84 -19.55
CA ILE A 260 -17.39 -1.87 -18.14
C ILE A 260 -18.65 -1.01 -17.94
N ILE A 261 -19.73 -1.58 -17.38
CA ILE A 261 -21.00 -0.85 -17.17
C ILE A 261 -21.13 -0.30 -15.74
N VAL A 262 -20.64 -1.03 -14.74
CA VAL A 262 -20.63 -0.62 -13.33
C VAL A 262 -19.31 -1.03 -12.70
N TYR A 263 -18.65 -0.08 -12.04
CA TYR A 263 -17.46 -0.27 -11.23
C TYR A 263 -17.74 0.24 -9.82
N THR A 264 -17.63 -0.63 -8.82
CA THR A 264 -17.75 -0.26 -7.41
C THR A 264 -16.49 -0.69 -6.68
N ASN A 265 -15.71 0.28 -6.20
CA ASN A 265 -14.67 0.04 -5.20
C ASN A 265 -15.31 0.16 -3.81
N THR A 266 -15.20 -0.89 -3.00
CA THR A 266 -15.80 -0.97 -1.67
C THR A 266 -14.82 -0.70 -0.52
N SER A 267 -13.58 -0.23 -0.79
CA SER A 267 -12.51 -0.01 0.22
C SER A 267 -12.99 0.71 1.49
N ASN A 268 -13.88 1.71 1.33
CA ASN A 268 -14.42 2.51 2.43
C ASN A 268 -15.96 2.46 2.46
N ILE A 269 -16.55 1.37 2.93
CA ILE A 269 -17.98 1.35 3.30
C ILE A 269 -18.11 1.66 4.78
N SER A 270 -18.49 2.90 5.12
CA SER A 270 -18.98 3.24 6.46
C SER A 270 -20.51 3.11 6.49
N LEU A 271 -21.02 1.96 6.89
CA LEU A 271 -22.45 1.80 7.16
C LEU A 271 -22.78 2.46 8.52
N LYS A 272 -23.25 3.71 8.50
CA LYS A 272 -23.93 4.31 9.67
C LYS A 272 -25.32 3.69 9.80
N LEU A 273 -25.44 2.65 10.61
CA LEU A 273 -26.74 2.12 11.02
C LEU A 273 -27.38 3.08 12.03
N HIS A 274 -28.31 3.92 11.57
CA HIS A 274 -29.20 4.66 12.45
C HIS A 274 -30.34 3.71 12.89
N TRP A 275 -30.24 3.21 14.12
CA TRP A 275 -31.38 2.57 14.76
C TRP A 275 -32.23 3.65 15.43
N LYS A 276 -33.49 3.80 14.98
CA LYS A 276 -34.49 4.60 15.69
C LYS A 276 -35.49 3.62 16.30
N GLN A 277 -35.42 3.46 17.62
CA GLN A 277 -36.42 2.68 18.35
C GLN A 277 -37.67 3.55 18.45
N ASN A 278 -38.80 3.08 17.92
CA ASN A 278 -40.08 3.75 18.12
C ASN A 278 -40.51 3.53 19.57
N GLU A 279 -40.70 4.61 20.31
CA GLU A 279 -41.38 4.56 21.60
C GLU A 279 -42.84 4.17 21.38
N SER A 280 -43.31 3.24 22.21
CA SER A 280 -44.64 2.61 22.19
C SER A 280 -45.79 3.57 22.44
#